data_AF-A0A535DW04-F1
#
_entry.id   AF-A0A535DW04-F1
#
_cell.length_a   1.000
_cell.length_b   1.000
_cell.length_c   1.000
_cell.angle_alpha   90.00
_cell.angle_beta   90.00
_cell.angle_gamma   90.00
#
_symmetry.space_group_name_H-M   'P 1'
#
loop_
_entity.id
_entity.type
_entity.pdbx_description
1 polymer ?
#
loop_
_entity_poly.entity_id
_entity_poly.type
_entity_poly.pdbx_seq_one_letter_code
_entity_poly.pdbx_strand_id
1 'polypeptide(L)'
;MPNRTPLYDRHVALGGRMVDFGGWEMPQQYTSIRDEHLAVRKVAGLFDVSHMGRLNVEGRDAEAFLNSVVTNDVAGVQPGHAQYNLMCREDGGIIDDLVIYKSSPTDFVVVVNASNREKDVAWLRAHLPSGAAMEDRTDEVSLLAFQGPRAEELLPKETSDTRELSVTCGMRSSRPDAARACCPPGWARAMPPGSRPRCDCGATTWTRPSTRTKPASVGL
;
A
#
# COMPACT_ATOMS: atom_id res chain seq x y z
N MET A 1 6.39 -3.32 21.86
CA MET A 1 5.97 -4.29 20.80
C MET A 1 6.15 -3.58 19.48
N PRO A 2 6.58 -4.27 18.41
CA PRO A 2 6.69 -3.64 17.09
C PRO A 2 5.30 -3.19 16.57
N ASN A 3 5.28 -2.08 15.85
CA ASN A 3 4.09 -1.51 15.24
C ASN A 3 3.59 -2.39 14.08
N ARG A 4 2.30 -2.31 13.77
CA ARG A 4 1.66 -3.11 12.71
C ARG A 4 0.87 -2.21 11.77
N THR A 5 0.95 -2.49 10.47
CA THR A 5 0.09 -1.82 9.50
C THR A 5 -1.34 -2.35 9.58
N PRO A 6 -2.34 -1.60 9.10
CA PRO A 6 -3.72 -2.09 9.00
C PRO A 6 -3.87 -3.36 8.16
N LEU A 7 -2.87 -3.69 7.33
CA LEU A 7 -2.86 -4.86 6.46
C LEU A 7 -2.09 -6.06 7.05
N TYR A 8 -1.64 -6.00 8.30
CA TYR A 8 -0.87 -7.06 8.95
C TYR A 8 -1.54 -8.44 8.84
N ASP A 9 -2.81 -8.55 9.23
CA ASP A 9 -3.53 -9.84 9.19
C ASP A 9 -3.64 -10.38 7.75
N ARG A 10 -3.73 -9.48 6.77
CA ARG A 10 -3.77 -9.85 5.35
C ARG A 10 -2.41 -10.39 4.90
N HIS A 11 -1.31 -9.78 5.34
CA HIS A 11 0.04 -10.25 5.03
C HIS A 11 0.28 -11.66 5.57
N VAL A 12 -0.11 -11.90 6.83
CA VAL A 12 -0.01 -13.23 7.46
C VAL A 12 -0.87 -14.25 6.71
N ALA A 13 -2.11 -13.91 6.37
CA ALA A 13 -3.00 -14.80 5.62
C ALA A 13 -2.49 -15.15 4.22
N LEU A 14 -1.70 -14.26 3.59
CA LEU A 14 -1.06 -14.50 2.29
C LEU A 14 0.27 -15.26 2.40
N GLY A 15 0.69 -15.68 3.60
CA GLY A 15 1.96 -16.39 3.81
C GLY A 15 3.18 -15.47 3.78
N GLY A 16 3.00 -14.17 4.02
CA GLY A 16 4.09 -13.21 4.10
C GLY A 16 5.08 -13.57 5.20
N ARG A 17 6.38 -13.57 4.87
CA ARG A 17 7.45 -13.70 5.85
C ARG A 17 7.63 -12.38 6.58
N MET A 18 6.98 -12.27 7.74
CA MET A 18 7.03 -11.07 8.58
C MET A 18 8.40 -10.92 9.24
N VAL A 19 8.97 -9.71 9.19
CA VAL A 19 10.24 -9.34 9.83
C VAL A 19 10.08 -8.00 10.54
N ASP A 20 10.95 -7.74 11.52
CA ASP A 20 11.09 -6.39 12.07
C ASP A 20 11.85 -5.51 11.07
N PHE A 21 11.18 -4.45 10.63
CA PHE A 21 11.72 -3.42 9.77
C PHE A 21 11.51 -2.05 10.43
N GLY A 22 12.54 -1.57 11.12
CA GLY A 22 12.51 -0.24 11.75
C GLY A 22 11.42 -0.11 12.83
N GLY A 23 11.15 -1.16 13.59
CA GLY A 23 10.12 -1.17 14.62
C GLY A 23 8.72 -1.51 14.10
N TRP A 24 8.58 -1.88 12.82
CA TRP A 24 7.34 -2.34 12.21
C TRP A 24 7.41 -3.80 11.80
N GLU A 25 6.32 -4.56 12.00
CA GLU A 25 6.20 -5.91 11.44
C GLU A 25 5.76 -5.83 9.97
N MET A 26 6.72 -6.02 9.06
CA MET A 26 6.52 -5.90 7.61
C MET A 26 6.77 -7.22 6.87
N PRO A 27 6.04 -7.50 5.78
CA PRO A 27 6.29 -8.68 4.95
C PRO A 27 7.56 -8.47 4.10
N GLN A 28 8.62 -9.24 4.37
CA GLN A 28 9.86 -9.21 3.56
C GLN A 28 9.66 -9.81 2.17
N GLN A 29 8.84 -10.87 2.09
CA GLN A 29 8.52 -11.60 0.85
C GLN A 29 7.29 -12.49 1.09
N TYR A 30 6.60 -12.87 0.02
CA TYR A 30 5.49 -13.83 0.01
C TYR A 30 5.84 -15.12 -0.73
N THR A 31 6.65 -14.99 -1.79
CA THR A 31 7.09 -16.12 -2.63
C THR A 31 8.62 -16.19 -2.60
N SER A 32 9.30 -15.42 -3.45
CA SER A 32 10.74 -15.22 -3.40
C SER A 32 11.09 -13.78 -3.83
N ILE A 33 12.13 -13.21 -3.24
CA ILE A 33 12.61 -11.85 -3.56
C ILE A 33 12.86 -11.71 -5.07
N ARG A 34 13.46 -12.73 -5.69
CA ARG A 34 13.77 -12.71 -7.12
C ARG A 34 12.50 -12.72 -7.97
N ASP A 35 11.54 -13.57 -7.66
CA ASP A 35 10.34 -13.70 -8.47
C ASP A 35 9.42 -12.48 -8.33
N GLU A 36 9.34 -11.90 -7.12
CA GLU A 36 8.63 -10.63 -6.87
C GLU A 36 9.28 -9.46 -7.59
N HIS A 37 10.61 -9.36 -7.55
CA HIS A 37 11.36 -8.36 -8.33
C HIS A 37 11.07 -8.49 -9.84
N LEU A 38 11.11 -9.72 -10.37
CA LEU A 38 10.81 -9.98 -11.78
C LEU A 38 9.34 -9.68 -12.12
N ALA A 39 8.41 -9.94 -11.21
CA ALA A 39 6.99 -9.63 -11.40
C ALA A 39 6.77 -8.12 -11.57
N VAL A 40 7.38 -7.28 -10.71
CA VAL A 40 7.32 -5.82 -10.82
C VAL A 40 7.97 -5.33 -12.11
N ARG A 41 9.14 -5.85 -12.46
CA ARG A 41 9.86 -5.42 -13.67
C ARG A 41 9.17 -5.82 -14.97
N LYS A 42 8.46 -6.94 -14.99
CA LYS A 42 7.82 -7.47 -16.21
C LYS A 42 6.32 -7.17 -16.32
N VAL A 43 5.64 -6.98 -15.19
CA VAL A 43 4.18 -6.87 -15.13
C VAL A 43 3.78 -5.75 -14.16
N ALA A 44 3.59 -6.07 -12.89
CA ALA A 44 3.26 -5.17 -11.80
C ALA A 44 3.45 -5.88 -10.45
N GLY A 45 3.62 -5.12 -9.39
CA GLY A 45 3.60 -5.58 -8.01
C GLY A 45 3.02 -4.52 -7.08
N LEU A 46 2.45 -4.97 -5.97
CA LEU A 46 1.78 -4.14 -4.98
C LEU A 46 2.52 -4.27 -3.66
N PHE A 47 2.88 -3.13 -3.09
CA PHE A 47 3.65 -3.03 -1.86
C PHE A 47 2.86 -2.28 -0.80
N ASP A 48 2.87 -2.81 0.41
CA ASP A 48 2.42 -2.07 1.58
C ASP A 48 3.56 -1.21 2.10
N VAL A 49 3.41 0.10 1.96
CA VAL A 49 4.36 1.10 2.47
C VAL A 49 3.72 1.98 3.54
N SER A 50 2.68 1.47 4.20
CA SER A 50 1.94 2.17 5.26
C SER A 50 2.77 2.40 6.54
N HIS A 51 3.98 1.85 6.63
CA HIS A 51 4.90 2.14 7.73
C HIS A 51 5.57 3.52 7.61
N MET A 52 5.63 4.11 6.40
CA MET A 52 6.17 5.47 6.20
C MET A 52 5.33 6.51 6.94
N GLY A 53 5.92 7.62 7.38
CA GLY A 53 5.16 8.69 8.02
C GLY A 53 4.35 9.49 6.99
N ARG A 54 3.15 9.95 7.35
CA ARG A 54 2.27 10.79 6.52
C ARG A 54 1.80 11.98 7.33
N LEU A 55 2.32 13.15 6.99
CA LEU A 55 2.06 14.39 7.71
C LEU A 55 1.28 15.33 6.79
N ASN A 56 0.09 15.72 7.22
CA ASN A 56 -0.67 16.78 6.55
C ASN A 56 -0.17 18.12 7.08
N VAL A 57 0.17 19.04 6.18
CA VAL A 57 0.63 20.38 6.50
C VAL A 57 -0.25 21.38 5.76
N GLU A 58 -0.98 22.20 6.50
CA GLU A 58 -1.97 23.11 5.94
C GLU A 58 -1.84 24.53 6.51
N GLY A 59 -2.38 25.51 5.79
CA GLY A 59 -2.43 26.91 6.21
C GLY A 59 -1.74 27.87 5.25
N ARG A 60 -1.94 29.17 5.49
CA ARG A 60 -1.44 30.25 4.60
C ARG A 60 0.08 30.30 4.54
N ASP A 61 0.77 29.88 5.61
CA ASP A 61 2.23 29.94 5.72
C ASP A 61 2.88 28.56 5.48
N ALA A 62 2.10 27.54 5.10
CA ALA A 62 2.56 26.16 4.92
C ALA A 62 3.62 26.02 3.82
N GLU A 63 3.42 26.68 2.67
CA GLU A 63 4.39 26.64 1.56
C GLU A 63 5.73 27.26 1.98
N ALA A 64 5.70 28.46 2.57
CA ALA A 64 6.89 29.15 3.04
C ALA A 64 7.62 28.38 4.13
N PHE A 65 6.87 27.73 5.03
CA PHE A 65 7.41 26.82 6.04
C PHE A 65 8.11 25.61 5.42
N LEU A 66 7.44 24.90 4.51
CA LEU A 66 8.04 23.73 3.87
C LEU A 66 9.31 24.12 3.09
N ASN A 67 9.27 25.24 2.38
CA ASN A 67 10.41 25.76 1.63
C ASN A 67 11.59 26.20 2.52
N SER A 68 11.37 26.45 3.81
CA SER A 68 12.44 26.81 4.75
C SER A 68 13.13 25.61 5.38
N VAL A 69 12.49 24.44 5.38
CA VAL A 69 13.02 23.22 6.03
C VAL A 69 13.55 22.19 5.04
N VAL A 70 13.29 22.34 3.73
CA VAL A 70 13.79 21.44 2.68
C VAL A 70 14.71 22.14 1.70
N THR A 71 15.45 21.35 0.92
CA THR A 71 16.47 21.86 -0.01
C THR A 71 15.94 22.28 -1.38
N ASN A 72 14.85 21.69 -1.88
CA ASN A 72 14.31 22.06 -3.20
C ASN A 72 13.18 23.09 -3.07
N ASP A 73 12.94 23.82 -4.16
CA ASP A 73 11.90 24.84 -4.22
C ASP A 73 10.50 24.21 -4.29
N VAL A 74 9.77 24.28 -3.18
CA VAL A 74 8.39 23.81 -3.03
C VAL A 74 7.39 24.76 -3.71
N ALA A 75 7.72 26.06 -3.81
CA ALA A 75 6.82 27.04 -4.42
C ALA A 75 6.63 26.79 -5.92
N GLY A 76 7.65 26.26 -6.59
CA GLY A 76 7.59 25.85 -7.99
C GLY A 76 6.69 24.63 -8.27
N VAL A 77 6.32 23.85 -7.25
CA VAL A 77 5.46 22.66 -7.40
C VAL A 77 4.03 23.10 -7.68
N GLN A 78 3.39 22.45 -8.66
CA GLN A 78 1.99 22.71 -9.02
C GLN A 78 1.06 21.81 -8.18
N PRO A 79 -0.17 22.27 -7.85
CA PRO A 79 -1.19 21.41 -7.26
C PRO A 79 -1.40 20.12 -8.07
N GLY A 80 -1.53 18.98 -7.40
CA GLY A 80 -1.61 17.65 -7.97
C GLY A 80 -0.26 16.98 -8.26
N HIS A 81 0.87 17.68 -8.05
CA HIS A 81 2.21 17.12 -8.22
C HIS A 81 2.92 16.85 -6.90
N ALA A 82 4.00 16.08 -6.99
CA ALA A 82 4.87 15.74 -5.88
C ALA A 82 6.33 16.05 -6.21
N GLN A 83 7.13 16.31 -5.18
CA GLN A 83 8.55 16.59 -5.32
C GLN A 83 9.34 15.86 -4.22
N TYR A 84 10.40 15.16 -4.64
CA TYR A 84 11.39 14.60 -3.73
C TYR A 84 12.30 15.68 -3.18
N ASN A 85 12.59 15.62 -1.89
CA ASN A 85 13.25 16.66 -1.13
C ASN A 85 14.20 16.06 -0.09
N LEU A 86 15.23 16.83 0.26
CA LEU A 86 16.03 16.56 1.45
C LEU A 86 15.64 17.57 2.53
N MET A 87 15.47 17.08 3.75
CA MET A 87 15.30 17.91 4.94
C MET A 87 16.63 17.97 5.68
N CYS A 88 17.13 19.18 5.95
CA CYS A 88 18.46 19.38 6.52
C CYS A 88 18.40 20.22 7.79
N ARG A 89 19.40 20.03 8.66
CA ARG A 89 19.69 20.94 9.77
C ARG A 89 20.39 22.20 9.27
N GLU A 90 20.54 23.17 10.17
CA GLU A 90 21.22 24.44 9.90
C GLU A 90 22.70 24.27 9.55
N ASP A 91 23.34 23.18 10.02
CA ASP A 91 24.72 22.82 9.68
C ASP A 91 24.87 22.17 8.29
N GLY A 92 23.77 22.00 7.55
CA GLY A 92 23.72 21.32 6.25
C GLY A 92 23.69 19.79 6.36
N GLY A 93 23.70 19.23 7.56
CA GLY A 93 23.56 17.79 7.77
C GLY A 93 22.14 17.29 7.46
N ILE A 94 22.05 16.21 6.69
CA ILE A 94 20.77 15.62 6.29
C ILE A 94 20.08 15.01 7.50
N ILE A 95 18.79 15.31 7.66
CA ILE A 95 17.89 14.73 8.65
C ILE A 95 17.18 13.52 8.04
N ASP A 96 16.49 13.73 6.92
CA ASP A 96 15.78 12.69 6.17
C ASP A 96 15.60 13.12 4.70
N ASP A 97 15.30 12.16 3.83
CA ASP A 97 14.73 12.40 2.52
C ASP A 97 13.22 12.14 2.53
N LEU A 98 12.45 12.97 1.83
CA LEU A 98 10.99 12.94 1.89
C LEU A 98 10.36 13.31 0.55
N VAL A 99 9.06 13.02 0.42
CA VAL A 99 8.26 13.45 -0.73
C VAL A 99 7.16 14.39 -0.27
N ILE A 100 7.09 15.58 -0.87
CA ILE A 100 6.03 16.56 -0.63
C ILE A 100 5.06 16.51 -1.79
N TYR A 101 3.79 16.21 -1.50
CA TYR A 101 2.67 16.32 -2.42
C TYR A 101 1.97 17.65 -2.18
N LYS A 102 1.74 18.42 -3.24
CA LYS A 102 0.97 19.67 -3.17
C LYS A 102 -0.46 19.40 -3.60
N SER A 103 -1.39 19.39 -2.66
CA SER A 103 -2.82 19.23 -2.96
C SER A 103 -3.44 20.55 -3.42
N SER A 104 -3.08 21.65 -2.75
CA SER A 104 -3.47 23.01 -3.08
C SER A 104 -2.37 24.00 -2.67
N PRO A 105 -2.49 25.32 -2.96
CA PRO A 105 -1.49 26.31 -2.50
C PRO A 105 -1.28 26.35 -0.97
N THR A 106 -2.22 25.84 -0.18
CA THR A 106 -2.19 25.87 1.29
C THR A 106 -2.38 24.50 1.93
N ASP A 107 -2.25 23.42 1.17
CA ASP A 107 -2.46 22.04 1.65
C ASP A 107 -1.46 21.08 1.00
N PHE A 108 -0.71 20.40 1.84
CA PHE A 108 0.41 19.54 1.48
C PHE A 108 0.37 18.22 2.27
N VAL A 109 0.82 17.15 1.63
CA VAL A 109 1.09 15.87 2.29
C VAL A 109 2.58 15.59 2.20
N VAL A 110 3.21 15.45 3.36
CA VAL A 110 4.64 15.15 3.50
C VAL A 110 4.78 13.69 3.89
N VAL A 111 5.46 12.91 3.05
CA VAL A 111 5.75 11.49 3.30
C VAL A 111 7.20 11.34 3.71
N VAL A 112 7.43 10.84 4.93
CA VAL A 112 8.76 10.69 5.56
C VAL A 112 9.11 9.22 5.80
N ASN A 113 10.39 8.91 5.98
CA ASN A 113 10.82 7.53 6.22
C ASN A 113 10.32 7.01 7.56
N ALA A 114 9.96 5.72 7.60
CA ALA A 114 9.35 5.09 8.77
C ALA A 114 10.24 5.16 10.03
N SER A 115 11.55 4.91 9.89
CA SER A 115 12.49 4.93 11.01
C SER A 115 12.78 6.34 11.53
N ASN A 116 12.48 7.38 10.73
CA ASN A 116 12.74 8.77 11.07
C ASN A 116 11.48 9.54 11.49
N ARG A 117 10.28 8.97 11.35
CA ARG A 117 8.98 9.62 11.65
C ARG A 117 9.00 10.46 12.92
N GLU A 118 9.38 9.89 14.07
CA GLU A 118 9.36 10.62 15.35
C GLU A 118 10.32 11.82 15.37
N LYS A 119 11.52 11.63 14.84
CA LYS A 119 12.55 12.68 14.72
C LYS A 119 12.08 13.79 13.78
N ASP A 120 11.48 13.43 12.65
CA ASP A 120 11.05 14.38 11.64
C ASP A 120 9.82 15.18 12.11
N VAL A 121 8.86 14.51 12.77
CA VAL A 121 7.72 15.18 13.39
C VAL A 121 8.20 16.17 14.46
N ALA A 122 9.15 15.79 15.31
CA ALA A 122 9.71 16.68 16.32
C ALA A 122 10.40 17.89 15.68
N TRP A 123 11.21 17.66 14.64
CA TRP A 123 11.89 18.72 13.90
C TRP A 123 10.92 19.70 13.25
N LEU A 124 9.93 19.19 12.52
CA LEU A 124 8.92 20.01 11.85
C LEU A 124 8.07 20.80 12.86
N ARG A 125 7.68 20.19 13.98
CA ARG A 125 6.94 20.90 15.05
C ARG A 125 7.75 22.04 15.67
N ALA A 126 9.05 21.85 15.86
CA ALA A 126 9.91 22.89 16.42
C ALA A 126 10.04 24.12 15.53
N HIS A 127 9.83 23.96 14.22
CA HIS A 127 9.94 25.03 13.22
C HIS A 127 8.58 25.51 12.68
N LEU A 128 7.48 24.93 13.16
CA LEU A 128 6.14 25.19 12.64
C LEU A 128 5.69 26.63 13.00
N PRO A 129 5.40 27.50 12.01
CA PRO A 129 4.92 28.85 12.29
C PRO A 129 3.45 28.85 12.70
N SER A 130 2.99 29.93 13.34
CA SER A 130 1.59 30.06 13.78
C SER A 130 0.54 30.07 12.65
N GLY A 131 0.93 30.34 11.41
CA GLY A 131 0.03 30.34 10.25
C GLY A 131 0.01 29.03 9.45
N ALA A 132 0.65 27.98 9.98
CA ALA A 132 0.57 26.62 9.47
C ALA A 132 0.18 25.66 10.60
N ALA A 133 -0.55 24.59 10.25
CA ALA A 133 -0.86 23.49 11.13
C ALA A 133 -0.27 22.21 10.53
N MET A 134 0.15 21.29 11.39
CA MET A 134 0.66 19.98 10.97
C MET A 134 0.01 18.88 11.81
N GLU A 135 -0.49 17.86 11.12
CA GLU A 135 -1.10 16.68 11.73
C GLU A 135 -0.48 15.40 11.19
N ASP A 136 -0.20 14.46 12.09
CA ASP A 136 0.34 13.15 11.73
C ASP A 136 -0.80 12.16 11.52
N ARG A 137 -1.03 11.80 10.25
CA ARG A 137 -2.11 10.90 9.79
C ARG A 137 -1.60 9.50 9.48
N THR A 138 -0.40 9.15 9.95
CA THR A 138 0.23 7.87 9.64
C THR A 138 -0.63 6.68 10.07
N ASP A 139 -1.26 6.74 11.24
CA ASP A 139 -2.02 5.60 11.76
C ASP A 139 -3.45 5.54 11.19
N GLU A 140 -3.90 6.60 10.51
CA GLU A 140 -5.24 6.73 9.93
C GLU A 140 -5.28 6.36 8.45
N VAL A 141 -4.20 6.66 7.73
CA VAL A 141 -4.13 6.49 6.26
C VAL A 141 -3.14 5.38 5.93
N SER A 142 -3.58 4.38 5.17
CA SER A 142 -2.70 3.37 4.59
C SER A 142 -2.10 3.86 3.27
N LEU A 143 -0.86 3.46 2.98
CA LEU A 143 -0.16 3.82 1.77
C LEU A 143 0.26 2.57 1.01
N LEU A 144 -0.27 2.42 -0.19
CA LEU A 144 0.01 1.32 -1.08
C LEU A 144 0.75 1.81 -2.33
N ALA A 145 1.85 1.15 -2.68
CA ALA A 145 2.57 1.44 -3.90
C ALA A 145 2.31 0.34 -4.93
N PHE A 146 1.67 0.70 -6.04
CA PHE A 146 1.47 -0.20 -7.18
C PHE A 146 2.45 0.16 -8.30
N GLN A 147 3.36 -0.74 -8.63
CA GLN A 147 4.52 -0.45 -9.47
C GLN A 147 4.72 -1.50 -10.56
N GLY A 148 5.11 -1.06 -11.76
CA GLY A 148 5.50 -1.91 -12.89
C GLY A 148 5.00 -1.40 -14.24
N PRO A 149 5.47 -1.96 -15.36
CA PRO A 149 5.15 -1.46 -16.71
C PRO A 149 3.67 -1.58 -17.08
N ARG A 150 2.91 -2.45 -16.40
CA ARG A 150 1.47 -2.62 -16.60
C ARG A 150 0.65 -2.10 -15.42
N ALA A 151 1.26 -1.36 -14.48
CA ALA A 151 0.56 -0.88 -13.30
C ALA A 151 -0.60 0.06 -13.66
N GLU A 152 -0.40 1.01 -14.58
CA GLU A 152 -1.48 1.90 -15.04
C GLU A 152 -2.62 1.13 -15.71
N GLU A 153 -2.30 0.16 -16.57
CA GLU A 153 -3.29 -0.69 -17.25
C GLU A 153 -4.13 -1.51 -16.26
N LEU A 154 -3.49 -2.02 -15.21
CA LEU A 154 -4.09 -2.92 -14.23
C LEU A 154 -4.77 -2.18 -13.07
N LEU A 155 -4.52 -0.88 -12.92
CA LEU A 155 -5.17 -0.08 -11.90
C LEU A 155 -6.67 0.01 -12.23
N PRO A 156 -7.57 -0.34 -11.29
CA PRO A 156 -9.01 -0.25 -11.54
C PRO A 156 -9.38 1.18 -11.96
N LYS A 157 -9.98 1.32 -13.15
CA LYS A 157 -10.39 2.63 -13.70
C LYS A 157 -11.55 3.26 -12.92
N GLU A 158 -12.29 2.45 -12.19
CA GLU A 158 -13.36 2.85 -11.29
C GLU A 158 -12.77 2.84 -9.87
N THR A 159 -12.60 4.05 -9.33
CA THR A 159 -12.08 4.32 -7.99
C THR A 159 -12.71 3.39 -6.97
N SER A 160 -11.95 2.39 -6.53
CA SER A 160 -12.41 1.37 -5.60
C SER A 160 -12.05 1.77 -4.17
N ASP A 161 -12.99 1.56 -3.25
CA ASP A 161 -12.68 1.45 -1.83
C ASP A 161 -11.46 0.52 -1.68
N THR A 162 -10.40 0.97 -1.01
CA THR A 162 -9.12 0.22 -0.88
C THR A 162 -9.32 -1.18 -0.28
N ARG A 163 -10.47 -1.43 0.36
CA ARG A 163 -10.92 -2.75 0.84
C ARG A 163 -11.19 -3.77 -0.27
N GLU A 164 -11.42 -3.34 -1.51
CA GLU A 164 -11.75 -4.18 -2.66
C GLU A 164 -10.55 -4.51 -3.55
N LEU A 165 -9.37 -3.93 -3.27
CA LEU A 165 -8.15 -4.22 -4.00
C LEU A 165 -7.66 -5.64 -3.70
N SER A 166 -8.01 -6.58 -4.58
CA SER A 166 -7.43 -7.91 -4.56
C SER A 166 -5.95 -7.84 -4.93
N VAL A 167 -5.06 -7.97 -3.93
CA VAL A 167 -3.63 -8.20 -4.12
C VAL A 167 -3.43 -9.58 -4.75
N THR A 168 -3.60 -9.68 -6.06
CA THR A 168 -3.29 -10.89 -6.81
C THR A 168 -1.82 -10.84 -7.23
N CYS A 169 -0.95 -11.46 -6.44
CA CYS A 169 0.32 -11.97 -6.97
C CYS A 169 -0.03 -13.16 -7.87
N GLY A 170 -0.16 -12.93 -9.17
CA GLY A 170 -0.56 -13.98 -10.10
C GLY A 170 -0.41 -13.52 -11.54
N MET A 171 0.65 -14.00 -12.21
CA MET A 171 0.79 -13.94 -13.65
C MET A 171 -0.48 -14.49 -14.32
N ARG A 172 -1.31 -13.62 -14.88
CA ARG A 172 -2.28 -14.00 -15.90
C ARG A 172 -1.57 -13.93 -17.25
N SER A 173 -1.01 -15.05 -17.70
CA SER A 173 -0.55 -15.17 -19.08
C SER A 173 -1.79 -15.34 -19.96
N SER A 174 -1.89 -14.52 -21.01
CA SER A 174 -2.96 -14.57 -22.01
C SER A 174 -2.77 -15.70 -23.04
N ARG A 175 -2.14 -16.81 -22.66
CA ARG A 175 -1.87 -17.94 -23.56
C ARG A 175 -2.63 -19.20 -23.12
N PRO A 176 -3.46 -19.80 -23.99
CA PRO A 176 -4.30 -20.97 -23.66
C PRO A 176 -3.53 -22.25 -23.24
N ASP A 177 -2.22 -22.32 -23.46
CA ASP A 177 -1.45 -23.56 -23.25
C ASP A 177 -0.81 -23.71 -21.85
N ALA A 178 -0.92 -22.70 -20.97
CA ALA A 178 -0.30 -22.75 -19.64
C ALA A 178 -1.11 -23.57 -18.60
N ALA A 179 -2.34 -23.96 -18.91
CA ALA A 179 -3.22 -24.69 -18.00
C ALA A 179 -2.74 -26.12 -17.65
N ARG A 180 -1.73 -26.66 -18.35
CA ARG A 180 -1.15 -27.98 -18.04
C ARG A 180 -0.06 -27.97 -16.97
N ALA A 181 0.42 -26.80 -16.54
CA ALA A 181 1.57 -26.70 -15.63
C ALA A 181 1.21 -26.67 -14.13
N CYS A 182 -0.07 -26.51 -13.77
CA CYS A 182 -0.49 -26.32 -12.37
C CYS A 182 -0.92 -27.59 -11.61
N CYS A 183 -0.92 -28.77 -12.24
CA CYS A 183 -1.19 -30.03 -11.52
C CYS A 183 0.12 -30.78 -11.23
N PRO A 184 0.42 -31.14 -9.97
CA PRO A 184 1.56 -32.00 -9.66
C PRO A 184 1.39 -33.37 -10.35
N PRO A 185 2.49 -34.02 -10.80
CA PRO A 185 2.42 -35.30 -11.47
C PRO A 185 1.94 -36.38 -10.49
N GLY A 186 0.72 -36.90 -10.67
CA GLY A 186 0.19 -38.02 -9.88
C GLY A 186 -1.33 -38.03 -9.64
N TRP A 187 -2.02 -36.89 -9.78
CA TRP A 187 -3.46 -36.79 -9.43
C TRP A 187 -4.36 -37.64 -10.35
N ALA A 188 -3.97 -37.86 -11.61
CA ALA A 188 -4.82 -38.50 -12.62
C ALA A 188 -5.11 -40.01 -12.42
N ARG A 189 -4.64 -40.66 -11.34
CA ARG A 189 -4.82 -42.12 -11.13
C ARG A 189 -6.00 -42.52 -10.23
N ALA A 190 -6.78 -41.57 -9.71
CA ALA A 190 -7.85 -41.86 -8.76
C ALA A 190 -9.24 -41.34 -9.19
N MET A 191 -9.64 -41.53 -10.44
CA MET A 191 -11.01 -41.21 -10.86
C MET A 191 -11.68 -42.36 -11.63
N PRO A 192 -12.97 -42.66 -11.35
CA PRO A 192 -13.72 -43.67 -12.08
C PRO A 192 -13.98 -43.25 -13.54
N PRO A 193 -14.12 -44.21 -14.47
CA PRO A 193 -14.25 -43.91 -15.89
C PRO A 193 -15.55 -43.13 -16.16
N GLY A 194 -15.41 -41.89 -16.65
CA GLY A 194 -16.53 -41.03 -17.07
C GLY A 194 -16.48 -39.57 -16.58
N SER A 195 -15.63 -39.21 -15.61
CA SER A 195 -15.52 -37.83 -15.12
C SER A 195 -14.48 -37.01 -15.88
N ARG A 196 -14.86 -35.82 -16.37
CA ARG A 196 -13.94 -34.80 -16.89
C ARG A 196 -13.40 -33.92 -15.76
N PRO A 197 -12.13 -33.47 -15.80
CA PRO A 197 -11.60 -32.57 -14.79
C PRO A 197 -12.25 -31.18 -14.92
N ARG A 198 -12.86 -30.69 -13.84
CA ARG A 198 -13.13 -29.26 -13.65
C ARG A 198 -12.10 -28.73 -12.66
N CYS A 199 -11.17 -27.93 -13.14
CA CYS A 199 -10.45 -26.99 -12.29
C CYS A 199 -11.31 -25.74 -12.19
N ASP A 200 -12.00 -25.56 -11.07
CA ASP A 200 -12.79 -24.36 -10.80
C ASP A 200 -11.87 -23.32 -10.15
N CYS A 201 -11.14 -22.59 -10.96
CA CYS A 201 -10.41 -21.38 -10.56
C CYS A 201 -11.32 -20.15 -10.78
N GLY A 202 -12.46 -20.15 -10.11
CA GLY A 202 -13.45 -19.07 -10.08
C GLY A 202 -13.66 -18.57 -8.65
N ALA A 203 -13.76 -17.24 -8.51
CA ALA A 203 -13.87 -16.50 -7.25
C ALA A 203 -14.76 -17.15 -6.18
N THR A 204 -14.23 -17.34 -4.97
CA THR A 204 -15.03 -17.64 -3.77
C THR A 204 -15.12 -16.37 -2.92
N THR A 205 -16.17 -15.59 -3.11
CA THR A 205 -16.59 -14.53 -2.18
C THR A 205 -17.16 -15.19 -0.92
N TRP A 206 -16.50 -15.00 0.22
CA TRP A 206 -17.01 -15.44 1.52
C TRP A 206 -17.91 -14.34 2.10
N THR A 207 -19.23 -14.51 2.03
CA THR A 207 -20.18 -13.74 2.85
C THR A 207 -20.51 -14.52 4.12
N ARG A 208 -20.55 -13.80 5.24
CA ARG A 208 -20.81 -14.33 6.59
C ARG A 208 -22.24 -14.91 6.66
N PRO A 209 -22.49 -16.06 7.32
CA PRO A 209 -23.84 -16.62 7.37
C PRO A 209 -24.75 -15.77 8.28
N SER A 210 -25.84 -15.24 7.74
CA SER A 210 -26.92 -14.67 8.54
C SER A 210 -27.85 -15.78 9.00
N THR A 211 -28.09 -15.86 10.31
CA THR A 211 -29.04 -16.78 10.91
C THR A 211 -30.47 -16.37 10.53
N ARG A 212 -31.07 -17.06 9.55
CA ARG A 212 -32.51 -16.99 9.26
C ARG A 212 -33.29 -17.84 10.27
N THR A 213 -33.99 -17.19 11.19
CA THR A 213 -35.18 -17.73 11.85
C THR A 213 -36.32 -17.85 10.82
N LYS A 214 -36.96 -19.02 10.76
CA LYS A 214 -38.19 -19.27 9.96
C LYS A 214 -39.36 -18.45 10.49
N PRO A 215 -40.25 -17.90 9.65
CA PRO A 215 -41.59 -17.54 10.09
C PRO A 215 -42.50 -18.78 10.09
N ALA A 216 -43.19 -19.00 11.21
CA ALA A 216 -44.28 -19.95 11.33
C ALA A 216 -45.58 -19.35 10.75
N SER A 217 -46.35 -20.17 10.07
CA SER A 217 -47.69 -19.89 9.56
C SER A 217 -48.76 -20.05 10.65
N VAL A 218 -49.52 -18.98 10.92
CA VAL A 218 -50.84 -18.95 11.58
C VAL A 218 -51.49 -17.66 11.02
N GLY A 219 -52.66 -17.59 10.38
CA GLY A 219 -53.87 -18.39 10.53
C GLY A 219 -54.87 -17.66 11.44
N LEU A 220 -55.46 -16.56 10.95
CA LEU A 220 -56.81 -16.05 11.25
C LEU A 220 -57.12 -14.85 10.34
#